data_AF-A0A5C7RCU2-F1
#
_entry.id   AF-A0A5C7RCU2-F1
#
_cell.length_a   1.000
_cell.length_b   1.000
_cell.length_c   1.000
_cell.angle_alpha   90.00
_cell.angle_beta   90.00
_cell.angle_gamma   90.00
#
_symmetry.space_group_name_H-M   'P 1'
#
loop_
_entity.id
_entity.type
_entity.pdbx_description
1 polymer ?
#
loop_
_entity_poly.entity_id
_entity_poly.type
_entity_poly.pdbx_seq_one_letter_code
_entity_poly.pdbx_strand_id
1 'polypeptide(L)'
;MEGYKNEFVWIKTASCSGPLTLLDGDNLSDDDIQLAAQLAARYSKGKDAEVVICKVGHSRDDFKEISVQPFREPIPSEWLL
;
A
#
# COMPACT_ATOMS: atom_id res chain seq x y z
N MET A 1 -16.86 11.33 -1.19
CA MET A 1 -15.54 11.75 -1.73
C MET A 1 -14.69 10.51 -1.88
N GLU A 2 -14.65 9.92 -3.07
CA GLU A 2 -13.75 8.81 -3.41
C GLU A 2 -13.06 9.05 -4.77
N GLY A 3 -13.00 10.30 -5.24
CA GLY A 3 -12.50 10.66 -6.57
C GLY A 3 -11.06 10.20 -6.83
N TYR A 4 -10.23 10.14 -5.77
CA TYR A 4 -8.86 9.62 -5.84
C TYR A 4 -8.77 8.18 -6.37
N LYS A 5 -9.82 7.36 -6.21
CA LYS A 5 -9.81 5.95 -6.64
C LYS A 5 -9.85 5.79 -8.16
N ASN A 6 -10.17 6.85 -8.90
CA ASN A 6 -10.21 6.83 -10.37
C ASN A 6 -8.93 7.39 -11.01
N GLU A 7 -8.04 7.98 -10.22
CA GLU A 7 -6.88 8.72 -10.71
C GLU A 7 -5.57 8.10 -10.21
N PHE A 8 -5.58 7.42 -9.05
CA PHE A 8 -4.38 6.87 -8.44
C PHE A 8 -4.49 5.37 -8.20
N VAL A 9 -3.35 4.68 -8.27
CA VAL A 9 -3.23 3.35 -7.67
C VAL A 9 -3.42 3.51 -6.16
N TRP A 10 -4.34 2.75 -5.60
CA TRP A 10 -4.63 2.76 -4.17
C TRP A 10 -4.31 1.42 -3.53
N ILE A 11 -3.84 1.47 -2.29
CA ILE A 11 -3.54 0.30 -1.47
C ILE A 11 -4.29 0.40 -0.15
N LYS A 12 -4.96 -0.69 0.24
CA LYS A 12 -5.63 -0.81 1.53
C LYS A 12 -5.38 -2.19 2.13
N THR A 13 -5.00 -2.23 3.40
CA THR A 13 -4.89 -3.49 4.14
C THR A 13 -6.27 -4.15 4.27
N ALA A 14 -6.34 -5.46 3.99
CA ALA A 14 -7.54 -6.28 4.05
C ALA A 14 -7.56 -7.20 5.29
N SER A 15 -6.39 -7.68 5.74
CA SER A 15 -6.29 -8.55 6.92
C SER A 15 -6.26 -7.81 8.25
N CYS A 16 -6.12 -6.48 8.23
CA CYS A 16 -6.10 -5.64 9.43
C CYS A 16 -6.46 -4.19 9.09
N SER A 17 -6.80 -3.40 10.12
CA SER A 17 -7.02 -1.97 9.95
C SER A 17 -5.69 -1.26 9.68
N GLY A 18 -5.65 -0.41 8.66
CA GLY A 18 -4.47 0.35 8.27
C GLY A 18 -4.83 1.61 7.49
N PRO A 19 -3.83 2.39 7.05
CA PRO A 19 -4.06 3.56 6.23
C PRO A 19 -4.64 3.18 4.87
N LEU A 20 -5.19 4.18 4.18
CA LEU A 20 -5.34 4.14 2.74
C LEU A 20 -4.10 4.80 2.15
N THR A 21 -3.40 4.11 1.28
CA THR A 21 -2.20 4.60 0.62
C THR A 21 -2.52 4.88 -0.84
N LEU A 22 -2.09 6.03 -1.35
CA LEU A 22 -2.21 6.42 -2.74
C LEU A 22 -0.81 6.55 -3.33
N LEU A 23 -0.60 6.02 -4.52
CA LEU A 23 0.66 6.15 -5.24
C LEU A 23 0.44 7.16 -6.36
N ASP A 24 1.23 8.22 -6.34
CA ASP A 24 1.28 9.27 -7.36
C ASP A 24 2.55 9.08 -8.18
N GLY A 25 2.40 8.62 -9.42
CA GLY A 25 3.51 8.35 -10.31
C GLY A 25 3.05 7.74 -11.62
N ASP A 26 3.68 8.18 -12.72
CA ASP A 26 3.49 7.60 -14.04
C ASP A 26 4.29 6.28 -14.16
N ASN A 27 3.67 5.24 -14.74
CA ASN A 27 4.32 3.94 -15.02
C ASN A 27 4.87 3.19 -13.80
N LEU A 28 4.12 3.14 -12.70
CA LEU A 28 4.46 2.35 -11.51
C LEU A 28 4.72 0.88 -11.86
N SER A 29 5.85 0.36 -11.41
CA SER A 29 6.23 -1.05 -11.55
C SER A 29 5.59 -1.92 -10.46
N ASP A 30 5.64 -3.24 -10.63
CA ASP A 30 5.20 -4.17 -9.59
C ASP A 30 6.06 -4.05 -8.31
N ASP A 31 7.34 -3.70 -8.43
CA ASP A 31 8.23 -3.48 -7.27
C ASP A 31 7.84 -2.22 -6.50
N ASP A 32 7.43 -1.15 -7.19
CA ASP A 32 6.91 0.07 -6.56
C ASP A 32 5.63 -0.22 -5.76
N ILE A 33 4.73 -1.00 -6.36
CA ILE A 33 3.49 -1.44 -5.72
C ILE A 33 3.79 -2.30 -4.49
N GLN A 34 4.73 -3.24 -4.61
CA GLN A 34 5.15 -4.12 -3.52
C GLN A 34 5.71 -3.31 -2.36
N LEU A 35 6.64 -2.39 -2.62
CA LEU A 35 7.24 -1.53 -1.60
C LEU A 35 6.18 -0.65 -0.91
N ALA A 36 5.31 -0.01 -1.68
CA ALA A 36 4.23 0.80 -1.13
C ALA A 36 3.26 -0.03 -0.26
N ALA A 37 2.96 -1.27 -0.63
CA ALA A 37 2.16 -2.18 0.18
C ALA A 37 2.86 -2.59 1.48
N GLN A 38 4.16 -2.86 1.45
CA GLN A 38 4.95 -3.14 2.65
C GLN A 38 4.97 -1.94 3.61
N LEU A 39 5.08 -0.72 3.07
CA LEU A 39 5.00 0.52 3.85
C LEU A 39 3.59 0.72 4.43
N ALA A 40 2.54 0.50 3.63
CA ALA A 40 1.16 0.56 4.11
C ALA A 40 0.93 -0.44 5.26
N ALA A 41 1.47 -1.65 5.14
CA ALA A 41 1.43 -2.67 6.19
C ALA A 41 2.21 -2.25 7.45
N ARG A 42 3.39 -1.62 7.32
CA ARG A 42 4.18 -1.08 8.45
C ARG A 42 3.39 -0.07 9.28
N TYR A 43 2.57 0.77 8.64
CA TYR A 43 1.75 1.78 9.32
C TYR A 43 0.35 1.26 9.73
N SER A 44 0.09 -0.03 9.55
CA SER A 44 -1.18 -0.67 9.92
C SER A 44 -1.16 -1.30 11.32
N LYS A 45 -2.29 -1.87 11.74
CA LYS A 45 -2.37 -2.73 12.93
C LYS A 45 -1.68 -4.09 12.74
N GLY A 46 -1.32 -4.46 11.51
CA GLY A 46 -0.56 -5.66 11.18
C GLY A 46 0.96 -5.45 11.16
N LYS A 47 1.48 -4.33 11.68
CA LYS A 47 2.92 -3.98 11.64
C LYS A 47 3.88 -5.04 12.19
N ASP A 48 3.42 -5.86 13.13
CA ASP A 48 4.22 -6.93 13.77
C ASP A 48 3.88 -8.33 13.22
N ALA A 49 2.96 -8.42 12.24
CA ALA A 49 2.61 -9.68 11.61
C ALA A 49 3.71 -10.16 10.65
N GLU A 50 3.77 -11.48 10.41
CA GLU A 50 4.63 -12.03 9.37
C GLU A 50 4.12 -11.67 7.97
N VAL A 51 2.80 -11.63 7.80
CA VAL A 51 2.13 -11.34 6.53
C VAL A 51 0.91 -10.45 6.76
N VAL A 52 0.75 -9.44 5.91
CA VAL A 52 -0.44 -8.62 5.77
C VAL A 52 -0.98 -8.77 4.35
N ILE A 53 -2.29 -8.95 4.22
CA ILE A 53 -2.97 -8.99 2.93
C ILE A 53 -3.38 -7.56 2.58
N CYS A 54 -2.99 -7.10 1.40
CA CYS A 54 -3.30 -5.78 0.87
C CYS A 54 -4.12 -5.91 -0.41
N LYS A 55 -5.15 -5.05 -0.56
CA LYS A 55 -5.84 -4.82 -1.83
C LYS A 55 -5.14 -3.70 -2.57
N VAL A 56 -4.85 -3.92 -3.84
CA VAL A 56 -4.26 -2.95 -4.76
C VAL A 56 -5.22 -2.76 -5.92
N GLY A 57 -5.72 -1.54 -6.11
CA GLY A 57 -6.64 -1.22 -7.19
C GLY A 57 -6.18 -0.03 -8.00
N HIS A 58 -6.50 -0.05 -9.30
CA HIS A 58 -6.30 1.06 -10.24
C HIS A 58 -7.61 1.83 -10.48
N SER A 59 -8.75 1.25 -10.08
CA SER A 59 -10.07 1.86 -10.12
C SER A 59 -10.83 1.50 -8.84
N ARG A 60 -12.00 2.11 -8.61
CA ARG A 60 -12.80 1.85 -7.41
C ARG A 60 -13.23 0.38 -7.25
N ASP A 61 -13.58 -0.26 -8.36
CA ASP A 61 -14.31 -1.53 -8.36
C ASP A 61 -13.44 -2.74 -8.77
N ASP A 62 -12.18 -2.50 -9.15
CA ASP A 62 -11.23 -3.53 -9.54
C ASP A 62 -9.95 -3.48 -8.68
N PHE A 63 -9.63 -4.61 -8.05
CA PHE A 63 -8.43 -4.77 -7.23
C PHE A 63 -7.92 -6.21 -7.23
N LYS A 64 -6.60 -6.36 -7.09
CA LYS A 64 -5.93 -7.62 -6.76
C LYS A 64 -5.53 -7.65 -5.29
N GLU A 65 -5.49 -8.84 -4.70
CA GLU A 65 -4.90 -9.04 -3.37
C GLU A 65 -3.45 -9.49 -3.49
N ILE A 66 -2.59 -8.92 -2.66
CA ILE A 66 -1.18 -9.30 -2.53
C ILE A 66 -0.85 -9.53 -1.07
N SER A 67 0.07 -10.45 -0.82
CA SER A 67 0.60 -10.76 0.51
C SER A 67 1.97 -10.13 0.66
N VAL A 68 2.14 -9.31 1.69
CA VAL A 68 3.40 -8.60 1.96
C VAL A 68 3.82 -8.75 3.40
N GLN A 69 5.13 -8.80 3.64
CA GLN A 69 5.66 -8.60 4.99
C GLN A 69 5.69 -7.10 5.29
N PRO A 70 5.29 -6.63 6.49
CA PRO A 70 5.44 -5.22 6.85
C PRO A 70 6.90 -4.75 6.67
N PHE A 71 7.10 -3.58 6.10
CA PHE A 71 8.45 -3.02 5.90
C PHE A 71 9.17 -2.85 7.25
N ARG A 72 10.33 -3.48 7.44
CA ARG A 72 11.04 -3.51 8.74
C ARG A 72 12.28 -2.62 8.78
N GLU A 73 12.85 -2.28 7.64
CA GLU A 73 14.05 -1.48 7.57
C GLU A 73 13.81 -0.02 7.99
N PRO A 74 14.86 0.74 8.33
CA PRO A 74 14.75 2.18 8.49
C PRO A 74 14.23 2.83 7.20
N ILE A 75 13.28 3.74 7.33
CA ILE A 75 12.80 4.52 6.17
C ILE A 75 13.86 5.58 5.87
N PRO A 76 14.30 5.72 4.61
CA PRO A 76 15.19 6.80 4.22
C PRO A 76 14.61 8.16 4.60
N SER A 77 15.39 8.98 5.30
CA SER A 77 14.93 10.27 5.83
C SER A 77 14.46 11.21 4.71
N GLU A 78 15.05 11.10 3.52
CA GLU A 78 14.69 11.85 2.32
C GLU A 78 13.29 11.53 1.76
N TRP A 79 12.66 10.43 2.19
CA TRP A 79 11.29 10.08 1.78
C TRP A 79 10.22 10.75 2.65
N LEU A 80 10.62 11.33 3.79
CA LEU A 80 9.72 11.95 4.75
C LEU A 80 9.72 13.46 4.55
N LEU A 81 8.53 14.06 4.49
CA LEU A 81 8.30 15.50 4.34
C LEU A 81 7.95 16.16 5.68
#